data_AF-A0A3M1G4W2-F1
#
_entry.id   AF-A0A3M1G4W2-F1
#
_cell.length_a   1.000
_cell.length_b   1.000
_cell.length_c   1.000
_cell.angle_alpha   90.00
_cell.angle_beta   90.00
_cell.angle_gamma   90.00
#
_symmetry.space_group_name_H-M   'P 1'
#
loop_
_entity.id
_entity.type
_entity.pdbx_description
1 polymer ?
#
loop_
_entity_poly.entity_id
_entity_poly.type
_entity_poly.pdbx_seq_one_letter_code
_entity_poly.pdbx_strand_id
1 'polypeptide(L)'
;MRLGLRKKFLLTAAVTFGVYALITAYQWYEASHLEGDARRINLAGQLHYRVLEISMLMDHAAREPSLMETLRDEINTKAEEIEAIIHGLTSGSRQLGLEPLEYPDALVLVREIEKHYHRDILPAIREFLRAGPQDAVVAMAGYDTRAVGFLQRADTLVNTLEKDHRKELLSLRNRALAMSVGFLVLLGAFVLLALRNILQP
;
A
#
# COMPACT_ATOMS: atom_id res chain seq x y z
N MET A 1 -32.65 -3.95 44.24
CA MET A 1 -31.82 -2.84 44.78
C MET A 1 -31.84 -1.68 43.77
N ARG A 2 -32.57 -0.58 44.03
CA ARG A 2 -32.59 0.59 43.13
C ARG A 2 -31.25 1.33 43.26
N LEU A 3 -30.46 1.41 42.19
CA LEU A 3 -29.28 2.29 42.20
C LEU A 3 -29.72 3.74 42.44
N GLY A 4 -29.05 4.44 43.36
CA GLY A 4 -29.25 5.88 43.55
C GLY A 4 -28.92 6.68 42.29
N LEU A 5 -29.55 7.84 42.12
CA LEU A 5 -29.45 8.70 40.92
C LEU A 5 -28.00 8.94 40.48
N ARG A 6 -27.09 9.20 41.43
CA ARG A 6 -25.65 9.34 41.19
C ARG A 6 -24.99 8.13 40.55
N LYS A 7 -25.29 6.92 41.05
CA LYS A 7 -24.67 5.69 40.52
C LYS A 7 -25.21 5.36 39.12
N LYS A 8 -26.50 5.64 38.85
CA LYS A 8 -27.07 5.52 37.50
C LYS A 8 -26.38 6.49 36.54
N PHE A 9 -26.21 7.75 36.94
CA PHE A 9 -25.51 8.74 36.13
C PHE A 9 -24.06 8.35 35.84
N LEU A 10 -23.30 7.93 36.86
CA LEU A 10 -21.91 7.49 36.70
C LEU A 10 -21.78 6.26 35.79
N LEU A 11 -22.65 5.25 35.98
CA LEU A 11 -22.65 4.06 35.13
C LEU A 11 -22.94 4.43 33.67
N THR A 12 -23.94 5.26 33.42
CA THR A 12 -24.29 5.64 32.05
C THR A 12 -23.22 6.53 31.42
N ALA A 13 -22.64 7.48 32.16
CA ALA A 13 -21.51 8.28 31.67
C ALA A 13 -20.31 7.39 31.32
N ALA A 14 -19.99 6.39 32.14
CA ALA A 14 -18.94 5.43 31.87
C ALA A 14 -19.23 4.58 30.62
N VAL A 15 -20.48 4.13 30.44
CA VAL A 15 -20.89 3.39 29.22
C VAL A 15 -20.76 4.27 27.98
N THR A 16 -21.28 5.50 28.01
CA THR A 16 -21.20 6.44 26.88
C THR A 16 -19.74 6.74 26.52
N PHE A 17 -18.90 7.00 27.51
CA PHE A 17 -17.47 7.21 27.30
C PHE A 17 -16.78 5.96 26.74
N GLY A 18 -17.11 4.77 27.26
CA GLY A 18 -16.59 3.50 26.75
C GLY A 18 -16.97 3.25 25.28
N VAL A 19 -18.23 3.50 24.92
CA VAL A 19 -18.69 3.41 23.52
C VAL A 19 -17.94 4.40 22.63
N TYR A 20 -17.79 5.64 23.08
CA TYR A 20 -17.01 6.64 22.34
C TYR A 20 -15.56 6.20 22.12
N ALA A 21 -14.89 5.73 23.18
CA ALA A 21 -13.51 5.25 23.10
C ALA A 21 -13.36 4.07 22.11
N LEU A 22 -14.31 3.13 22.10
CA LEU A 22 -14.32 2.01 21.14
C LEU A 22 -14.49 2.49 19.69
N ILE A 23 -15.39 3.45 19.44
CA ILE A 23 -15.57 4.05 18.11
C ILE A 23 -14.28 4.74 17.65
N THR A 24 -13.65 5.54 18.51
CA THR A 24 -12.38 6.21 18.21
C THR A 24 -11.26 5.21 17.94
N ALA A 25 -11.14 4.16 18.76
CA ALA A 25 -10.13 3.12 18.57
C ALA A 25 -10.32 2.38 17.24
N TYR A 26 -11.57 2.05 16.87
CA TYR A 26 -11.90 1.43 15.59
C TYR A 26 -11.56 2.35 14.40
N GLN A 27 -11.87 3.64 14.49
CA GLN A 27 -11.50 4.62 13.46
C GLN A 27 -9.99 4.75 13.28
N TRP A 28 -9.23 4.72 14.38
CA TRP A 28 -7.76 4.75 14.32
C TRP A 28 -7.23 3.49 13.62
N TYR A 29 -7.73 2.31 14.01
CA TYR A 29 -7.33 1.04 13.39
C TYR A 29 -7.54 1.07 11.87
N GLU A 30 -8.73 1.49 11.41
CA GLU A 30 -9.02 1.60 9.97
C GLU A 30 -8.15 2.66 9.28
N ALA A 31 -7.84 3.78 9.94
CA ALA A 31 -6.94 4.80 9.38
C ALA A 31 -5.51 4.25 9.18
N SER A 32 -5.01 3.40 10.08
CA SER A 32 -3.70 2.77 9.93
C SER A 32 -3.65 1.78 8.76
N HIS A 33 -4.77 1.13 8.43
CA HIS A 33 -4.86 0.28 7.25
C HIS A 33 -4.71 1.10 5.95
N LEU A 34 -5.35 2.27 5.89
CA LEU A 34 -5.24 3.18 4.74
C LEU A 34 -3.80 3.69 4.51
N GLU A 35 -3.02 3.89 5.57
CA GLU A 35 -1.59 4.24 5.44
C GLU A 35 -0.79 3.12 4.77
N GLY A 36 -1.13 1.86 5.09
CA GLY A 36 -0.56 0.68 4.44
C GLY A 36 -0.83 0.65 2.94
N ASP A 37 -2.06 0.99 2.53
CA ASP A 37 -2.45 1.06 1.12
C ASP A 37 -1.74 2.16 0.35
N ALA A 38 -1.65 3.36 0.92
CA ALA A 38 -0.89 4.45 0.33
C ALA A 38 0.58 4.04 0.11
N ARG A 39 1.15 3.28 1.05
CA ARG A 39 2.50 2.75 0.93
C ARG A 39 2.63 1.72 -0.20
N ARG A 40 1.67 0.80 -0.33
CA ARG A 40 1.64 -0.18 -1.44
C ARG A 40 1.57 0.51 -2.79
N ILE A 41 0.71 1.52 -2.94
CA ILE A 41 0.60 2.33 -4.16
C ILE A 41 1.94 3.00 -4.49
N ASN A 42 2.59 3.62 -3.49
CA ASN A 42 3.87 4.28 -3.70
C ASN A 42 4.97 3.29 -4.13
N LEU A 43 5.06 2.12 -3.49
CA LEU A 43 6.05 1.09 -3.86
C LEU A 43 5.76 0.49 -5.24
N ALA A 44 4.49 0.26 -5.58
CA ALA A 44 4.12 -0.15 -6.93
C ALA A 44 4.54 0.91 -7.97
N GLY A 45 4.37 2.20 -7.67
CA GLY A 45 4.86 3.30 -8.51
C GLY A 45 6.39 3.34 -8.63
N GLN A 46 7.13 2.96 -7.58
CA GLN A 46 8.59 2.88 -7.64
C GLN A 46 9.10 1.81 -8.61
N LEU A 47 8.33 0.77 -8.91
CA LEU A 47 8.70 -0.23 -9.92
C LEU A 47 8.93 0.42 -11.29
N HIS A 48 8.08 1.39 -11.66
CA HIS A 48 8.19 2.13 -12.92
C HIS A 48 9.51 2.91 -12.97
N TYR A 49 9.78 3.69 -11.92
CA TYR A 49 10.98 4.51 -11.80
C TYR A 49 12.26 3.65 -11.85
N ARG A 50 12.31 2.55 -11.10
CA ARG A 50 13.50 1.70 -10.98
C ARG A 50 13.86 0.98 -12.28
N VAL A 51 12.86 0.53 -13.05
CA VAL A 51 13.09 -0.08 -14.36
C VAL A 51 13.67 0.93 -15.36
N LEU A 52 13.23 2.19 -15.30
CA LEU A 52 13.78 3.27 -16.11
C LEU A 52 15.18 3.69 -15.64
N GLU A 53 15.46 3.72 -14.34
CA GLU A 53 16.81 3.93 -13.82
C GLU A 53 17.78 2.87 -14.34
N ILE A 54 17.38 1.60 -14.32
CA ILE A 54 18.19 0.51 -14.89
C ILE A 54 18.42 0.74 -16.38
N SER A 55 17.37 1.12 -17.15
CA SER A 55 17.52 1.48 -18.57
C SER A 55 18.57 2.59 -18.76
N MET A 56 18.51 3.66 -17.98
CA MET A 56 19.46 4.77 -18.06
C MET A 56 20.90 4.35 -17.72
N LEU A 57 21.08 3.54 -16.67
CA LEU A 57 22.40 3.02 -16.27
C LEU A 57 22.99 2.13 -17.35
N MET A 58 22.16 1.29 -17.97
CA MET A 58 22.56 0.41 -19.06
C MET A 58 22.91 1.21 -20.34
N ASP A 59 22.13 2.22 -20.73
CA ASP A 59 22.47 3.11 -21.86
C ASP A 59 23.82 3.82 -21.60
N HIS A 60 24.04 4.31 -20.38
CA HIS A 60 25.28 4.95 -20.00
C HIS A 60 26.48 3.99 -20.09
N ALA A 61 26.34 2.78 -19.53
CA ALA A 61 27.37 1.74 -19.59
C ALA A 61 27.64 1.25 -21.03
N ALA A 62 26.62 1.25 -21.91
CA ALA A 62 26.78 0.89 -23.31
C ALA A 62 27.54 1.96 -24.12
N ARG A 63 27.35 3.25 -23.80
CA ARG A 63 28.05 4.36 -24.45
C ARG A 63 29.47 4.57 -23.93
N GLU A 64 29.68 4.28 -22.65
CA GLU A 64 30.96 4.43 -21.97
C GLU A 64 31.39 3.10 -21.32
N PRO A 65 31.94 2.14 -22.09
CA PRO A 65 32.27 0.80 -21.59
C PRO A 65 33.25 0.78 -20.41
N SER A 66 34.08 1.83 -20.27
CA SER A 66 34.97 1.99 -19.11
C SER A 66 34.24 2.10 -17.77
N LEU A 67 32.96 2.49 -17.79
CA LEU A 67 32.12 2.62 -16.59
C LEU A 67 31.33 1.36 -16.26
N MET A 68 31.36 0.33 -17.12
CA MET A 68 30.56 -0.90 -16.94
C MET A 68 30.75 -1.53 -15.57
N GLU A 69 32.00 -1.69 -15.10
CA GLU A 69 32.26 -2.30 -13.79
C GLU A 69 31.77 -1.43 -12.64
N THR A 70 31.86 -0.11 -12.75
CA THR A 70 31.33 0.81 -11.73
C THR A 70 29.81 0.78 -11.67
N LEU A 71 29.14 0.70 -12.82
CA LEU A 71 27.67 0.72 -12.92
C LEU A 71 27.03 -0.65 -12.68
N ARG A 72 27.81 -1.75 -12.79
CA ARG A 72 27.35 -3.12 -12.55
C ARG A 72 26.70 -3.27 -11.18
N ASP A 73 27.36 -2.78 -10.14
CA ASP A 73 26.87 -2.90 -8.76
C ASP A 73 25.60 -2.08 -8.54
N GLU A 74 25.50 -0.90 -9.17
CA GLU A 74 24.31 -0.07 -9.11
C GLU A 74 23.12 -0.74 -9.82
N ILE A 75 23.32 -1.29 -11.03
CA ILE A 75 22.30 -2.03 -11.77
C ILE A 75 21.80 -3.24 -10.96
N ASN A 76 22.71 -4.00 -10.35
CA ASN A 76 22.34 -5.14 -9.51
C ASN A 76 21.55 -4.70 -8.28
N THR A 77 21.98 -3.64 -7.61
CA THR A 77 21.26 -3.08 -6.44
C THR A 77 19.83 -2.69 -6.82
N LYS A 78 19.65 -2.00 -7.94
CA LYS A 78 18.32 -1.61 -8.42
C LYS A 78 17.45 -2.82 -8.75
N ALA A 79 18.04 -3.87 -9.33
CA ALA A 79 17.34 -5.12 -9.61
C ALA A 79 16.89 -5.81 -8.31
N GLU A 80 17.74 -5.89 -7.29
CA GLU A 80 17.40 -6.44 -5.98
C GLU A 80 16.29 -5.64 -5.27
N GLU A 81 16.31 -4.32 -5.41
CA GLU A 81 15.25 -3.47 -4.85
C GLU A 81 13.90 -3.70 -5.54
N ILE A 82 13.87 -3.94 -6.85
CA ILE A 82 12.65 -4.35 -7.57
C ILE A 82 12.12 -5.67 -7.02
N GLU A 83 13.00 -6.67 -6.88
CA GLU A 83 12.66 -7.99 -6.35
C GLU A 83 12.08 -7.89 -4.92
N ALA A 84 12.72 -7.08 -4.07
CA ALA A 84 12.27 -6.85 -2.70
C ALA A 84 10.87 -6.20 -2.65
N ILE A 85 10.58 -5.26 -3.57
CA ILE A 85 9.25 -4.65 -3.68
C ILE A 85 8.22 -5.70 -4.12
N ILE A 86 8.50 -6.46 -5.17
CA ILE A 86 7.58 -7.49 -5.70
C ILE A 86 7.24 -8.52 -4.62
N HIS A 87 8.26 -9.03 -3.93
CA HIS A 87 8.08 -9.97 -2.83
C HIS A 87 7.31 -9.33 -1.67
N GLY A 88 7.68 -8.11 -1.28
CA GLY A 88 7.01 -7.36 -0.21
C GLY A 88 5.53 -7.09 -0.49
N LEU A 89 5.15 -6.83 -1.74
CA LEU A 89 3.76 -6.66 -2.15
C LEU A 89 2.99 -8.00 -2.14
N THR A 90 3.66 -9.12 -2.39
CA THR A 90 3.01 -10.45 -2.42
C THR A 90 2.77 -11.01 -1.02
N SER A 91 3.81 -11.03 -0.17
CA SER A 91 3.79 -11.73 1.12
C SER A 91 3.80 -10.80 2.33
N GLY A 92 3.85 -9.48 2.11
CA GLY A 92 4.21 -8.51 3.15
C GLY A 92 5.72 -8.45 3.39
N SER A 93 6.16 -7.38 4.06
CA SER A 93 7.56 -7.15 4.43
C SER A 93 7.64 -6.18 5.59
N ARG A 94 8.20 -6.60 6.73
CA ARG A 94 8.42 -5.70 7.88
C ARG A 94 9.38 -4.57 7.55
N GLN A 95 10.41 -4.83 6.73
CA GLN A 95 11.38 -3.83 6.33
C GLN A 95 10.74 -2.71 5.52
N LEU A 96 9.79 -3.05 4.65
CA LEU A 96 9.03 -2.08 3.86
C LEU A 96 7.80 -1.56 4.63
N GLY A 97 7.51 -2.09 5.82
CA GLY A 97 6.29 -1.81 6.58
C GLY A 97 5.03 -2.16 5.81
N LEU A 98 5.05 -3.31 5.13
CA LEU A 98 3.93 -3.86 4.38
C LEU A 98 3.35 -5.06 5.12
N GLU A 99 2.04 -5.04 5.28
CA GLU A 99 1.25 -6.24 5.54
C GLU A 99 0.94 -6.95 4.22
N PRO A 100 0.63 -8.27 4.26
CA PRO A 100 0.22 -9.00 3.07
C PRO A 100 -0.93 -8.30 2.33
N LEU A 101 -0.92 -8.37 1.00
CA LEU A 101 -1.97 -7.76 0.17
C LEU A 101 -3.26 -8.58 0.25
N GLU A 102 -4.35 -7.93 0.62
CA GLU A 102 -5.66 -8.59 0.79
C GLU A 102 -6.54 -8.51 -0.46
N TYR A 103 -6.21 -7.62 -1.40
CA TYR A 103 -6.95 -7.39 -2.64
C TYR A 103 -6.66 -8.48 -3.68
N PRO A 104 -7.62 -9.37 -4.01
CA PRO A 104 -7.35 -10.52 -4.88
C PRO A 104 -6.92 -10.11 -6.29
N ASP A 105 -7.56 -9.09 -6.87
CA ASP A 105 -7.26 -8.61 -8.22
C ASP A 105 -5.83 -8.03 -8.29
N ALA A 106 -5.45 -7.23 -7.29
CA ALA A 106 -4.09 -6.68 -7.21
C ALA A 106 -3.06 -7.79 -6.95
N LEU A 107 -3.38 -8.81 -6.17
CA LEU A 107 -2.49 -9.95 -5.92
C LEU A 107 -2.21 -10.76 -7.19
N VAL A 108 -3.21 -10.93 -8.06
CA VAL A 108 -3.02 -11.54 -9.39
C VAL A 108 -2.03 -10.71 -10.21
N LEU A 109 -2.20 -9.39 -10.24
CA LEU A 109 -1.30 -8.49 -10.97
C LEU A 109 0.13 -8.51 -10.43
N VAL A 110 0.33 -8.53 -9.10
CA VAL A 110 1.68 -8.65 -8.52
C VAL A 110 2.34 -9.96 -8.94
N ARG A 111 1.62 -11.08 -8.95
CA ARG A 111 2.16 -12.37 -9.42
C ARG A 111 2.48 -12.36 -10.92
N GLU A 112 1.69 -11.66 -11.72
CA GLU A 112 2.01 -11.47 -13.13
C GLU A 112 3.28 -10.64 -13.33
N ILE A 113 3.44 -9.58 -12.55
CA ILE A 113 4.65 -8.75 -12.52
C ILE A 113 5.85 -9.60 -12.09
N GLU A 114 5.74 -10.38 -11.02
CA GLU A 114 6.78 -11.28 -10.53
C GLU A 114 7.22 -12.25 -11.62
N LYS A 115 6.26 -12.92 -12.27
CA LYS A 115 6.53 -13.85 -13.37
C LYS A 115 7.22 -13.16 -14.54
N HIS A 116 6.74 -11.96 -14.91
CA HIS A 116 7.31 -11.20 -16.02
C HIS A 116 8.73 -10.69 -15.69
N TYR A 117 8.95 -10.26 -14.45
CA TYR A 117 10.26 -9.84 -13.96
C TYR A 117 11.28 -10.98 -14.10
N HIS A 118 10.96 -12.15 -13.57
CA HIS A 118 11.84 -13.31 -13.57
C HIS A 118 12.07 -13.90 -14.97
N ARG A 119 11.06 -13.84 -15.84
CA ARG A 119 11.13 -14.40 -17.19
C ARG A 119 11.82 -13.48 -18.19
N ASP A 120 11.57 -12.18 -18.09
CA ASP A 120 11.90 -11.25 -19.18
C ASP A 120 12.88 -10.16 -18.72
N ILE A 121 12.65 -9.51 -17.58
CA ILE A 121 13.45 -8.35 -17.13
C ILE A 121 14.79 -8.77 -16.53
N LEU A 122 14.77 -9.62 -15.50
CA LEU A 122 15.99 -10.05 -14.81
C LEU A 122 16.97 -10.79 -15.75
N PRO A 123 16.51 -11.68 -16.66
CA PRO A 123 17.39 -12.26 -17.67
C PRO A 123 17.99 -11.23 -18.63
N ALA A 124 17.21 -10.22 -19.05
CA ALA A 124 17.72 -9.15 -19.92
C ALA A 124 18.79 -8.30 -19.25
N ILE A 125 18.62 -7.99 -17.95
CA ILE A 125 19.65 -7.31 -17.15
C ILE A 125 20.93 -8.17 -17.11
N ARG A 126 20.79 -9.47 -16.82
CA ARG A 126 21.93 -10.39 -16.77
C ARG A 126 22.61 -10.59 -18.12
N GLU A 127 21.85 -10.59 -19.21
CA GLU A 127 22.34 -10.66 -20.58
C GLU A 127 23.24 -9.45 -20.87
N PHE A 128 22.75 -8.25 -20.60
CA PHE A 128 23.52 -7.01 -20.74
C PHE A 128 24.77 -7.00 -19.88
N LEU A 129 24.68 -7.36 -18.60
CA LEU A 129 25.83 -7.36 -17.69
C LEU A 129 26.92 -8.38 -18.07
N ARG A 130 26.59 -9.38 -18.90
CA ARG A 130 27.53 -10.36 -19.45
C ARG A 130 27.99 -10.02 -20.87
N ALA A 131 27.33 -9.07 -21.53
CA ALA A 131 27.65 -8.67 -22.89
C ALA A 131 29.03 -8.00 -22.91
N GLY A 132 29.80 -8.27 -23.97
CA GLY A 132 30.98 -7.48 -24.26
C GLY A 132 30.59 -6.07 -24.71
N PRO A 133 31.54 -5.11 -24.74
CA PRO A 133 31.27 -3.73 -25.15
C PRO A 133 30.58 -3.60 -26.52
N GLN A 134 30.85 -4.53 -27.44
CA GLN A 134 30.28 -4.53 -28.80
C GLN A 134 28.81 -4.99 -28.83
N ASP A 135 28.40 -5.84 -27.88
CA ASP A 135 27.05 -6.42 -27.83
C ASP A 135 26.13 -5.70 -26.84
N ALA A 136 26.68 -4.84 -25.98
CA ALA A 136 25.94 -4.11 -24.95
C ALA A 136 24.79 -3.27 -25.50
N VAL A 137 24.98 -2.63 -26.66
CA VAL A 137 23.92 -1.83 -27.33
C VAL A 137 22.75 -2.70 -27.78
N VAL A 138 23.02 -3.91 -28.29
CA VAL A 138 21.99 -4.86 -28.73
C VAL A 138 21.25 -5.43 -27.52
N ALA A 139 21.98 -5.83 -26.49
CA ALA A 139 21.39 -6.32 -25.23
C ALA A 139 20.50 -5.25 -24.58
N MET A 140 20.93 -3.98 -24.62
CA MET A 140 20.17 -2.84 -24.11
C MET A 140 18.84 -2.63 -24.87
N ALA A 141 18.87 -2.62 -26.20
CA ALA A 141 17.64 -2.51 -27.00
C ALA A 141 16.67 -3.68 -26.72
N GLY A 142 17.20 -4.87 -26.48
CA GLY A 142 16.42 -6.03 -26.03
C GLY A 142 15.78 -5.82 -24.66
N TYR A 143 16.49 -5.20 -23.71
CA TYR A 143 15.94 -4.82 -22.41
C TYR A 143 14.81 -3.80 -22.54
N ASP A 144 15.01 -2.70 -23.27
CA ASP A 144 14.01 -1.63 -23.40
C ASP A 144 12.68 -2.15 -23.97
N THR A 145 12.75 -3.03 -24.96
CA THR A 145 11.56 -3.67 -25.54
C THR A 145 10.78 -4.47 -24.50
N ARG A 146 11.48 -5.19 -23.62
CA ARG A 146 10.89 -6.00 -22.54
C ARG A 146 10.38 -5.11 -21.40
N ALA A 147 11.08 -4.02 -21.10
CA ALA A 147 10.72 -3.05 -20.07
C ALA A 147 9.33 -2.44 -20.32
N VAL A 148 8.99 -2.10 -21.56
CA VAL A 148 7.66 -1.54 -21.90
C VAL A 148 6.51 -2.42 -21.39
N GLY A 149 6.61 -3.75 -21.57
CA GLY A 149 5.59 -4.69 -21.09
C GLY A 149 5.50 -4.75 -19.56
N PHE A 150 6.63 -4.56 -18.88
CA PHE A 150 6.68 -4.49 -17.43
C PHE A 150 6.05 -3.19 -16.89
N LEU A 151 6.39 -2.05 -17.50
CA LEU A 151 5.85 -0.74 -17.10
C LEU A 151 4.32 -0.71 -17.21
N GLN A 152 3.74 -1.25 -18.28
CA GLN A 152 2.28 -1.33 -18.44
C GLN A 152 1.60 -2.16 -17.34
N ARG A 153 2.25 -3.23 -16.87
CA ARG A 153 1.74 -4.05 -15.76
C ARG A 153 1.84 -3.33 -14.43
N ALA A 154 2.96 -2.64 -14.19
CA ALA A 154 3.13 -1.81 -13.01
C ALA A 154 2.06 -0.69 -12.96
N ASP A 155 1.78 -0.02 -14.08
CA ASP A 155 0.72 0.99 -14.16
C ASP A 155 -0.67 0.39 -13.90
N THR A 156 -0.93 -0.81 -14.44
CA THR A 156 -2.19 -1.52 -14.20
C THR A 156 -2.35 -1.87 -12.72
N LEU A 157 -1.27 -2.28 -12.06
CA LEU A 157 -1.26 -2.53 -10.62
C LEU A 157 -1.52 -1.24 -9.83
N VAL A 158 -0.82 -0.15 -10.12
CA VAL A 158 -1.02 1.15 -9.45
C VAL A 158 -2.47 1.60 -9.57
N ASN A 159 -3.03 1.59 -10.77
CA ASN A 159 -4.43 1.96 -11.01
C ASN A 159 -5.42 1.07 -10.26
N THR A 160 -5.13 -0.23 -10.15
CA THR A 160 -5.97 -1.18 -9.41
C THR A 160 -5.93 -0.89 -7.92
N LEU A 161 -4.74 -0.69 -7.36
CA LEU A 161 -4.56 -0.33 -5.95
C LEU A 161 -5.21 1.02 -5.62
N GLU A 162 -5.06 2.04 -6.47
CA GLU A 162 -5.73 3.33 -6.29
C GLU A 162 -7.26 3.22 -6.31
N LYS A 163 -7.79 2.38 -7.21
CA LYS A 163 -9.23 2.14 -7.31
C LYS A 163 -9.75 1.46 -6.04
N ASP A 164 -9.06 0.45 -5.54
CA ASP A 164 -9.47 -0.27 -4.33
C ASP A 164 -9.31 0.60 -3.09
N HIS A 165 -8.19 1.31 -2.95
CA HIS A 165 -7.98 2.29 -1.90
C HIS A 165 -9.07 3.38 -1.88
N ARG A 166 -9.47 3.90 -3.06
CA ARG A 166 -10.56 4.89 -3.15
C ARG A 166 -11.92 4.31 -2.71
N LYS A 167 -12.23 3.07 -3.07
CA LYS A 167 -13.47 2.41 -2.61
C LYS A 167 -13.44 2.25 -1.10
N GLU A 168 -12.32 1.82 -0.53
CA GLU A 168 -12.18 1.62 0.90
C GLU A 168 -12.28 2.95 1.66
N LEU A 169 -11.60 4.00 1.19
CA LEU A 169 -11.71 5.34 1.76
C LEU A 169 -13.16 5.85 1.79
N LEU A 170 -13.92 5.64 0.71
CA LEU A 170 -15.35 5.99 0.66
C LEU A 170 -16.18 5.15 1.64
N SER A 171 -15.89 3.85 1.75
CA SER A 171 -16.54 2.96 2.71
C SER A 171 -16.27 3.39 4.15
N LEU A 172 -15.01 3.66 4.50
CA LEU A 172 -14.59 4.14 5.81
C LEU A 172 -15.28 5.45 6.14
N ARG A 173 -15.30 6.43 5.21
CA ARG A 173 -16.01 7.70 5.40
C ARG A 173 -17.49 7.49 5.71
N ASN A 174 -18.17 6.61 4.97
CA ASN A 174 -19.58 6.32 5.18
C ASN A 174 -19.83 5.63 6.53
N ARG A 175 -18.98 4.66 6.91
CA ARG A 175 -19.02 4.00 8.23
C ARG A 175 -18.78 4.99 9.36
N ALA A 176 -17.77 5.85 9.23
CA ALA A 176 -17.44 6.87 10.22
C ALA A 176 -18.60 7.86 10.42
N LEU A 177 -19.23 8.30 9.34
CA LEU A 177 -20.42 9.17 9.39
C LEU A 177 -21.60 8.45 10.07
N ALA A 178 -21.88 7.20 9.68
CA ALA A 178 -22.95 6.41 10.30
C ALA A 178 -22.73 6.19 11.80
N MET A 179 -21.50 5.87 12.22
CA MET A 179 -21.15 5.73 13.64
C MET A 179 -21.29 7.04 14.40
N SER A 180 -20.88 8.16 13.80
CA SER A 180 -20.99 9.49 14.41
C SER A 180 -22.45 9.90 14.61
N VAL A 181 -23.28 9.71 13.59
CA VAL A 181 -24.74 9.98 13.67
C VAL A 181 -25.39 9.06 14.71
N GLY A 182 -25.07 7.77 14.68
CA GLY A 182 -25.58 6.81 15.68
C GLY A 182 -25.20 7.19 17.11
N PHE A 183 -23.95 7.62 17.32
CA PHE A 183 -23.49 8.11 18.61
C PHE A 183 -24.25 9.35 19.07
N LEU A 184 -24.48 10.34 18.18
CA LEU A 184 -25.26 11.53 18.50
C LEU A 184 -26.72 11.21 18.85
N VAL A 185 -27.35 10.25 18.15
CA VAL A 185 -28.70 9.78 18.48
C VAL A 185 -28.74 9.13 19.86
N LEU A 186 -27.76 8.27 20.18
CA LEU A 186 -27.63 7.64 21.50
C LEU A 186 -27.39 8.68 22.59
N LEU A 187 -26.55 9.67 22.34
CA LEU A 187 -26.27 10.77 23.26
C LEU A 187 -27.52 11.63 23.49
N GLY A 188 -28.26 11.96 22.42
CA GLY A 188 -29.52 12.70 22.51
C GLY A 188 -30.58 11.95 23.32
N ALA A 189 -30.75 10.65 23.04
CA ALA A 189 -31.63 9.78 23.83
C ALA A 189 -31.18 9.72 25.30
N PHE A 190 -29.88 9.68 25.57
CA PHE A 190 -29.33 9.73 26.92
C PHE A 190 -29.70 11.04 27.64
N VAL A 191 -29.48 12.19 27.01
CA VAL A 191 -29.81 13.50 27.58
C VAL A 191 -31.31 13.58 27.89
N LEU A 192 -32.17 13.11 26.99
CA LEU A 192 -33.62 13.09 27.20
C LEU A 192 -34.04 12.16 28.36
N LEU A 193 -33.46 10.96 28.45
CA LEU A 193 -33.74 10.03 29.56
C LEU A 193 -33.23 10.56 30.91
N ALA A 194 -32.07 11.21 30.92
CA ALA A 194 -31.51 11.83 32.11
C ALA A 194 -32.40 13.00 32.57
N LEU A 195 -32.78 13.90 31.66
CA LEU A 195 -33.72 14.99 31.93
C LEU A 195 -35.04 14.48 32.47
N ARG A 196 -35.64 13.46 31.85
CA ARG A 196 -36.90 12.85 32.32
C ARG A 196 -36.76 12.31 33.75
N ASN A 197 -35.71 11.55 34.06
CA ASN A 197 -35.50 10.98 35.39
C ASN A 197 -35.17 12.03 36.46
N ILE A 198 -34.70 13.22 36.07
CA ILE A 198 -34.41 14.34 36.98
C ILE A 198 -35.66 15.22 37.18
N LEU A 199 -36.42 15.49 36.11
CA LEU A 199 -37.59 16.37 36.11
C LEU A 199 -38.89 15.66 36.55
N GLN A 200 -38.98 14.34 36.40
CA GLN A 200 -40.10 13.49 36.83
C GLN A 200 -39.56 12.29 37.63
N PRO A 201 -39.24 12.46 38.93
CA PRO A 201 -38.65 11.41 39.77
C PRO A 201 -39.58 10.22 40.06
#